data_AF-A0A9J8B3S4-F1
#
_entry.id   AF-A0A9J8B3S4-F1
#
_cell.length_a   1.000
_cell.length_b   1.000
_cell.length_c   1.000
_cell.angle_alpha   90.00
_cell.angle_beta   90.00
_cell.angle_gamma   90.00
#
_symmetry.space_group_name_H-M   'P 1'
#
loop_
_entity.id
_entity.type
_entity.pdbx_description
1 polymer ?
#
loop_
_entity_poly.entity_id
_entity_poly.type
_entity_poly.pdbx_seq_one_letter_code
_entity_poly.pdbx_strand_id
1 'polypeptide(L)'
;CSSSRSMLSLRSATSALLLLRTALSLSACLWKKKKRSACLEMTQGQNMDSSIEEVLAPLRLAVKEQGDLVRKLKAENAPEVDVNKAVAELKARKRILEAKELALQPKDDIVDRTKMEDTLKRRFFYDQAFAIYGGVSGLYDFGPVGCALKNNILQVWRQHFIQEEQILEIDCTMLTPEPVLKTSGHVDKFADYMVKDVKNGECFRADHLLKAHLQKLMSDKKCTAEKKTEMDGVITQMDNYTQQELADLFVQYNVKSPSTGNDLTPPISFNLMFQTSIGPGGNMQGYLRPETAQGIFLNFKRLLEFNQGKLPFAAAQIGNSFRNEISPRSGLIRVREFTMAEIEHFVDPNEKVHSKFSNVADLEIMLYSSKAQTSGQSAQIMKLGDAVEQGIINNSVLGYFIGRIYLYLIKVGVGKDKLRFRQHMDNEMAHYACDCWDAETKTSYGWIEIVGCADRSCYDLLCHARATKVPLVAEKPLKEPISFNFLHILITTIIKFEPNKGAIGKAYKKDAKFAMEYLAICDECYITDQEKLLNENGEFTIETEGKTFKLTKDMVNVKRFQKTLHVEEVVPNVIEPSFGIGRIMYSIFEHTFRIREGDERPTQPL
;
A
#
# COMPACT_ATOMS: atom_id res chain seq x y z
N CYS A 1 28.35 34.94 -49.72
CA CYS A 1 29.80 35.05 -49.96
C CYS A 1 30.52 34.14 -48.96
N SER A 2 30.76 32.87 -49.30
CA SER A 2 31.88 32.36 -50.13
C SER A 2 33.20 32.42 -49.35
N SER A 3 34.02 31.38 -49.20
CA SER A 3 34.18 30.10 -49.92
C SER A 3 35.26 29.30 -49.16
N SER A 4 35.20 27.97 -49.06
CA SER A 4 36.03 26.99 -49.82
C SER A 4 36.29 25.81 -48.86
N ARG A 5 36.33 24.51 -49.17
CA ARG A 5 36.34 23.62 -50.36
C ARG A 5 35.70 22.30 -49.86
N SER A 6 34.91 21.56 -50.63
CA SER A 6 35.43 20.62 -51.63
C SER A 6 34.34 20.19 -52.62
N MET A 7 34.69 20.19 -53.90
CA MET A 7 34.01 19.46 -54.96
C MET A 7 34.57 18.04 -54.99
N LEU A 8 33.72 17.04 -55.17
CA LEU A 8 33.79 16.09 -56.30
C LEU A 8 32.60 15.13 -56.22
N SER A 9 31.77 15.22 -57.26
CA SER A 9 30.66 14.31 -57.54
C SER A 9 31.13 13.01 -58.19
N LEU A 10 30.18 12.07 -58.26
CA LEU A 10 29.99 11.03 -59.30
C LEU A 10 30.66 9.65 -59.05
N ARG A 11 29.75 8.65 -59.05
CA ARG A 11 29.92 7.20 -59.32
C ARG A 11 30.10 6.28 -58.11
N SER A 12 29.01 5.69 -57.64
CA SER A 12 28.71 4.27 -57.92
C SER A 12 27.42 3.83 -57.24
N ALA A 13 26.35 3.79 -58.02
CA ALA A 13 25.14 3.04 -57.70
C ALA A 13 25.43 1.56 -57.97
N THR A 14 26.04 0.86 -56.99
CA THR A 14 26.18 -0.61 -56.96
C THR A 14 26.70 -1.01 -55.58
N SER A 15 25.82 -1.15 -54.59
CA SER A 15 25.97 -2.01 -53.39
C SER A 15 24.87 -1.73 -52.35
N ALA A 16 23.60 -1.86 -52.74
CA ALA A 16 22.48 -1.85 -51.80
C ALA A 16 21.35 -2.81 -52.23
N LEU A 17 21.72 -3.84 -53.00
CA LEU A 17 20.80 -4.84 -53.55
C LEU A 17 21.36 -6.26 -53.35
N LEU A 18 21.85 -6.58 -52.14
CA LEU A 18 22.29 -7.94 -51.80
C LEU A 18 22.23 -8.27 -50.29
N LEU A 19 21.32 -7.66 -49.52
CA LEU A 19 21.10 -8.02 -48.11
C LEU A 19 19.61 -7.97 -47.71
N LEU A 20 18.70 -8.19 -48.66
CA LEU A 20 17.24 -8.21 -48.43
C LEU A 20 16.52 -9.44 -49.03
N ARG A 21 17.22 -10.58 -49.11
CA ARG A 21 16.66 -11.86 -49.59
C ARG A 21 17.24 -13.07 -48.85
N THR A 22 17.04 -13.16 -47.54
CA THR A 22 17.11 -14.42 -46.76
C THR A 22 16.56 -14.20 -45.36
N ALA A 23 15.27 -13.89 -45.23
CA ALA A 23 14.55 -13.92 -43.95
C ALA A 23 13.05 -13.92 -44.21
N LEU A 24 12.52 -14.94 -44.90
CA LEU A 24 11.10 -15.25 -45.00
C LEU A 24 10.95 -16.54 -45.80
N SER A 25 11.09 -17.69 -45.13
CA SER A 25 10.58 -18.99 -45.56
C SER A 25 10.98 -20.03 -44.51
N LEU A 26 9.99 -20.78 -44.02
CA LEU A 26 10.05 -21.96 -43.14
C LEU A 26 9.63 -21.75 -41.69
N SER A 27 8.35 -21.38 -41.55
CA SER A 27 7.49 -22.01 -40.54
C SER A 27 7.34 -23.51 -40.81
N ALA A 28 7.18 -24.29 -39.74
CA ALA A 28 6.78 -25.70 -39.69
C ALA A 28 7.85 -26.78 -39.98
N CYS A 29 8.58 -27.20 -38.96
CA CYS A 29 8.64 -28.63 -38.59
C CYS A 29 9.43 -28.86 -37.28
N LEU A 30 8.95 -29.83 -36.49
CA LEU A 30 9.67 -30.61 -35.48
C LEU A 30 9.73 -30.07 -34.03
N TRP A 31 8.58 -30.25 -33.36
CA TRP A 31 8.56 -30.98 -32.09
C TRP A 31 9.52 -32.19 -32.12
N LYS A 32 10.55 -32.20 -31.25
CA LYS A 32 11.00 -33.40 -30.52
C LYS A 32 12.07 -33.05 -29.48
N LYS A 33 11.74 -33.43 -28.23
CA LYS A 33 12.56 -33.61 -27.03
C LYS A 33 14.08 -33.63 -27.24
N LYS A 34 14.80 -32.80 -26.48
CA LYS A 34 16.14 -33.11 -25.99
C LYS A 34 16.25 -32.80 -24.50
N LYS A 35 16.17 -33.87 -23.69
CA LYS A 35 16.79 -33.92 -22.37
C LYS A 35 18.29 -33.65 -22.56
N ARG A 36 18.80 -32.57 -21.95
CA ARG A 36 20.21 -32.49 -21.59
C ARG A 36 20.30 -32.05 -20.13
N SER A 37 20.67 -33.04 -19.32
CA SER A 37 21.34 -32.83 -18.05
C SER A 37 22.52 -31.89 -18.28
N ALA A 38 22.51 -30.75 -17.61
CA ALA A 38 23.67 -29.92 -17.41
C ALA A 38 23.69 -29.59 -15.92
N CYS A 39 24.60 -30.28 -15.23
CA CYS A 39 25.02 -30.00 -13.87
C CYS A 39 25.36 -28.51 -13.77
N LEU A 40 24.58 -27.74 -13.02
CA LEU A 40 24.97 -26.38 -12.64
C LEU A 40 26.11 -26.54 -11.63
N GLU A 41 27.32 -26.23 -12.07
CA GLU A 41 28.43 -25.94 -11.17
C GLU A 41 28.01 -24.77 -10.28
N MET A 42 27.97 -25.04 -8.98
CA MET A 42 27.75 -24.07 -7.93
C MET A 42 28.93 -23.10 -7.91
N THR A 43 28.79 -21.95 -8.57
CA THR A 43 29.70 -20.82 -8.35
C THR A 43 29.39 -20.20 -7.00
N GLN A 44 30.37 -20.34 -6.10
CA GLN A 44 30.44 -19.90 -4.72
C GLN A 44 29.80 -18.51 -4.47
N GLY A 45 28.56 -18.51 -3.99
CA GLY A 45 28.01 -17.43 -3.19
C GLY A 45 28.63 -17.49 -1.81
N GLN A 46 29.00 -16.33 -1.27
CA GLN A 46 29.65 -16.14 0.03
C GLN A 46 29.04 -17.03 1.11
N ASN A 47 29.87 -17.89 1.71
CA ASN A 47 29.51 -18.69 2.89
C ASN A 47 29.03 -17.74 3.98
N MET A 48 27.71 -17.76 4.24
CA MET A 48 27.22 -17.58 5.60
C MET A 48 27.98 -18.57 6.47
N ASP A 49 28.60 -18.09 7.54
CA ASP A 49 29.37 -18.90 8.49
C ASP A 49 28.55 -20.15 8.86
N SER A 50 29.07 -21.35 8.59
CA SER A 50 28.32 -22.61 8.73
C SER A 50 27.78 -22.80 10.16
N SER A 51 28.40 -22.14 11.13
CA SER A 51 27.97 -22.09 12.53
C SER A 51 26.69 -21.27 12.76
N ILE A 52 26.42 -20.23 11.96
CA ILE A 52 25.21 -19.41 12.06
C ILE A 52 24.01 -20.18 11.48
N GLU A 53 24.22 -20.87 10.35
CA GLU A 53 23.16 -21.64 9.69
C GLU A 53 22.65 -22.80 10.56
N GLU A 54 23.54 -23.48 11.29
CA GLU A 54 23.16 -24.53 12.25
C GLU A 54 22.22 -24.02 13.37
N VAL A 55 22.37 -22.76 13.76
CA VAL A 55 21.52 -22.12 14.79
C VAL A 55 20.19 -21.64 14.21
N LEU A 56 20.18 -21.20 12.94
CA LEU A 56 18.98 -20.67 12.29
C LEU A 56 18.08 -21.75 11.68
N ALA A 57 18.64 -22.87 11.22
CA ALA A 57 17.90 -23.94 10.54
C ALA A 57 16.69 -24.50 11.34
N PRO A 58 16.79 -24.76 12.67
CA PRO A 58 15.63 -25.21 13.45
C PRO A 58 14.52 -24.16 13.53
N LEU A 59 14.88 -22.88 13.63
CA LEU A 59 13.92 -21.77 13.68
C LEU A 59 13.23 -21.60 12.33
N ARG A 60 13.96 -21.73 11.22
CA ARG A 60 13.41 -21.72 9.85
C ARG A 60 12.44 -22.88 9.64
N LEU A 61 12.78 -24.09 10.09
CA LEU A 61 11.88 -25.24 10.02
C LEU A 61 10.60 -25.01 10.82
N ALA A 62 10.70 -24.45 12.04
CA ALA A 62 9.53 -24.15 12.86
C ALA A 62 8.59 -23.10 12.22
N VAL A 63 9.14 -22.11 11.52
CA VAL A 63 8.35 -21.16 10.71
C VAL A 63 7.67 -21.88 9.55
N LYS A 64 8.41 -22.76 8.84
CA LYS A 64 7.89 -23.54 7.73
C LYS A 64 6.69 -24.40 8.11
N GLU A 65 6.83 -25.21 9.16
CA GLU A 65 5.77 -26.11 9.65
C GLU A 65 4.50 -25.32 9.99
N GLN A 66 4.66 -24.17 10.63
CA GLN A 66 3.54 -23.32 10.99
C GLN A 66 2.89 -22.66 9.76
N GLY A 67 3.67 -22.25 8.76
CA GLY A 67 3.14 -21.69 7.52
C GLY A 67 2.46 -22.72 6.63
N ASP A 68 2.89 -23.98 6.70
CA ASP A 68 2.21 -25.11 6.06
C ASP A 68 0.86 -25.38 6.75
N LEU A 69 0.79 -25.29 8.09
CA LEU A 69 -0.45 -25.41 8.86
C LEU A 69 -1.46 -24.30 8.48
N VAL A 70 -1.02 -23.05 8.39
CA VAL A 70 -1.87 -21.92 7.96
C VAL A 70 -2.45 -22.17 6.57
N ARG A 71 -1.62 -22.62 5.62
CA ARG A 71 -2.07 -22.93 4.26
C ARG A 71 -3.09 -24.07 4.25
N LYS A 72 -2.88 -25.10 5.05
CA LYS A 72 -3.81 -26.22 5.19
C LYS A 72 -5.16 -25.76 5.75
N LEU A 73 -5.17 -24.99 6.84
CA LEU A 73 -6.41 -24.47 7.44
C LEU A 73 -7.21 -23.60 6.47
N LYS A 74 -6.53 -22.76 5.69
CA LYS A 74 -7.17 -21.95 4.63
C LYS A 74 -7.74 -22.81 3.50
N ALA A 75 -7.02 -23.85 3.07
CA ALA A 75 -7.49 -24.76 2.03
C ALA A 75 -8.70 -25.60 2.47
N GLU A 76 -8.80 -25.90 3.76
CA GLU A 76 -9.90 -26.68 4.36
C GLU A 76 -11.11 -25.80 4.75
N ASN A 77 -11.10 -24.50 4.46
CA ASN A 77 -12.13 -23.53 4.91
C ASN A 77 -12.40 -23.65 6.43
N ALA A 78 -11.34 -23.80 7.23
CA ALA A 78 -11.44 -23.84 8.68
C ALA A 78 -12.02 -22.53 9.25
N PRO A 79 -12.62 -22.56 10.46
CA PRO A 79 -13.14 -21.35 11.10
C PRO A 79 -12.11 -20.21 11.15
N GLU A 80 -12.56 -18.99 10.88
CA GLU A 80 -11.70 -17.81 10.79
C GLU A 80 -10.85 -17.59 12.06
N VAL A 81 -11.40 -17.95 13.23
CA VAL A 81 -10.70 -17.91 14.52
C VAL A 81 -9.46 -18.80 14.54
N ASP A 82 -9.55 -20.01 13.98
CA ASP A 82 -8.44 -20.98 13.95
C ASP A 82 -7.37 -20.56 12.94
N VAL A 83 -7.79 -20.02 11.79
CA VAL A 83 -6.88 -19.44 10.80
C VAL A 83 -6.12 -18.26 11.41
N ASN A 84 -6.82 -17.35 12.08
CA ASN A 84 -6.23 -16.18 12.73
C ASN A 84 -5.24 -16.57 13.83
N LYS A 85 -5.53 -17.65 14.58
CA LYS A 85 -4.60 -18.19 15.58
C LYS A 85 -3.34 -18.78 14.97
N ALA A 86 -3.48 -19.60 13.93
CA ALA A 86 -2.32 -20.19 13.27
C ALA A 86 -1.43 -19.15 12.57
N VAL A 87 -2.05 -18.13 11.94
CA VAL A 87 -1.37 -17.00 11.28
C VAL A 87 -0.59 -16.16 12.27
N ALA A 88 -1.18 -15.92 13.42
CA ALA A 88 -0.53 -15.17 14.47
C ALA A 88 0.70 -15.94 14.99
N GLU A 89 0.60 -17.27 15.18
CA GLU A 89 1.73 -18.12 15.63
C GLU A 89 2.87 -18.12 14.63
N LEU A 90 2.52 -18.08 13.33
CA LEU A 90 3.50 -17.88 12.28
C LEU A 90 4.23 -16.54 12.42
N LYS A 91 3.54 -15.45 12.83
CA LYS A 91 4.14 -14.13 13.05
C LYS A 91 5.13 -14.13 14.23
N ALA A 92 4.87 -14.77 15.38
CA ALA A 92 5.90 -14.77 16.45
C ALA A 92 7.10 -15.64 16.10
N ARG A 93 6.92 -16.83 15.52
CA ARG A 93 8.06 -17.66 15.09
C ARG A 93 8.99 -16.91 14.13
N LYS A 94 8.43 -16.10 13.24
CA LYS A 94 9.19 -15.17 12.39
C LYS A 94 9.93 -14.11 13.18
N ARG A 95 9.27 -13.45 14.15
CA ARG A 95 9.92 -12.45 15.00
C ARG A 95 11.09 -13.06 15.79
N ILE A 96 10.95 -14.30 16.26
CA ILE A 96 12.03 -15.03 16.95
C ILE A 96 13.19 -15.28 15.98
N LEU A 97 12.89 -15.77 14.77
CA LEU A 97 13.89 -15.97 13.73
C LEU A 97 14.61 -14.64 13.41
N GLU A 98 13.88 -13.56 13.15
CA GLU A 98 14.46 -12.23 12.85
C GLU A 98 15.29 -11.68 14.01
N ALA A 99 14.82 -11.81 15.26
CA ALA A 99 15.56 -11.38 16.43
C ALA A 99 16.85 -12.18 16.61
N LYS A 100 16.82 -13.49 16.32
CA LYS A 100 18.00 -14.35 16.39
C LYS A 100 18.97 -14.07 15.25
N GLU A 101 18.47 -13.85 14.04
CA GLU A 101 19.23 -13.38 12.89
C GLU A 101 19.92 -12.04 13.19
N LEU A 102 19.25 -11.12 13.89
CA LEU A 102 19.82 -9.85 14.34
C LEU A 102 20.91 -10.04 15.41
N ALA A 103 20.69 -10.92 16.39
CA ALA A 103 21.63 -11.18 17.48
C ALA A 103 22.92 -11.89 17.02
N LEU A 104 22.85 -12.66 15.93
CA LEU A 104 23.98 -13.39 15.36
C LEU A 104 24.76 -12.59 14.31
N GLN A 105 24.46 -11.29 14.14
CA GLN A 105 25.14 -10.47 13.14
C GLN A 105 26.61 -10.20 13.51
N PRO A 106 27.50 -10.13 12.51
CA PRO A 106 28.88 -9.68 12.72
C PRO A 106 28.89 -8.29 13.36
N LYS A 107 29.72 -8.10 14.39
CA LYS A 107 29.83 -6.82 15.12
C LYS A 107 30.27 -5.66 14.22
N ASP A 108 30.96 -5.94 13.12
CA ASP A 108 31.47 -4.94 12.17
C ASP A 108 30.37 -4.33 11.28
N ASP A 109 29.17 -4.91 11.27
CA ASP A 109 28.02 -4.39 10.49
C ASP A 109 27.15 -3.39 11.28
N ILE A 110 27.53 -3.09 12.54
CA ILE A 110 26.76 -2.29 13.50
C ILE A 110 27.27 -0.85 13.50
N VAL A 111 26.41 0.09 13.10
CA VAL A 111 26.65 1.53 13.25
C VAL A 111 26.63 1.94 14.72
N ASP A 112 27.62 2.72 15.16
CA ASP A 112 27.59 3.35 16.49
C ASP A 112 26.55 4.48 16.50
N ARG A 113 25.31 4.12 16.80
CA ARG A 113 24.16 5.05 16.82
C ARG A 113 24.39 6.23 17.75
N THR A 114 25.03 6.03 18.91
CA THR A 114 25.26 7.11 19.88
C THR A 114 26.19 8.16 19.30
N LYS A 115 27.31 7.75 18.67
CA LYS A 115 28.23 8.69 18.00
C LYS A 115 27.60 9.36 16.78
N MET A 116 26.78 8.62 16.03
CA MET A 116 26.07 9.16 14.87
C MET A 116 25.07 10.24 15.31
N GLU A 117 24.19 9.94 16.28
CA GLU A 117 23.19 10.87 16.79
C GLU A 117 23.82 12.12 17.44
N ASP A 118 24.93 11.96 18.18
CA ASP A 118 25.71 13.10 18.68
C ASP A 118 26.19 14.00 17.54
N THR A 119 26.74 13.40 16.47
CA THR A 119 27.20 14.16 15.30
C THR A 119 26.04 14.87 14.60
N LEU A 120 24.91 14.18 14.40
CA LEU A 120 23.72 14.73 13.76
C LEU A 120 23.17 15.93 14.56
N LYS A 121 23.09 15.82 15.88
CA LYS A 121 22.64 16.91 16.77
C LYS A 121 23.64 18.05 16.83
N ARG A 122 24.92 17.77 17.09
CA ARG A 122 25.98 18.79 17.22
C ARG A 122 26.18 19.60 15.94
N ARG A 123 25.94 19.00 14.77
CA ARG A 123 26.02 19.67 13.46
C ARG A 123 24.69 20.18 12.96
N PHE A 124 23.64 20.06 13.76
CA PHE A 124 22.29 20.54 13.50
C PHE A 124 21.73 20.02 12.16
N PHE A 125 21.79 18.70 11.95
CA PHE A 125 21.02 18.03 10.91
C PHE A 125 19.53 18.08 11.25
N TYR A 126 19.18 17.60 12.44
CA TYR A 126 17.88 17.79 13.04
C TYR A 126 18.02 17.84 14.56
N ASP A 127 17.05 18.43 15.23
CA ASP A 127 16.94 18.41 16.69
C ASP A 127 15.48 18.34 17.13
N GLN A 128 15.25 18.09 18.42
CA GLN A 128 13.91 18.03 18.99
C GLN A 128 13.19 19.37 18.84
N ALA A 129 11.99 19.35 18.24
CA ALA A 129 11.22 20.57 18.06
C ALA A 129 10.82 21.14 19.42
N PHE A 130 10.89 22.47 19.55
CA PHE A 130 10.60 23.20 20.79
C PHE A 130 11.50 22.82 21.98
N ALA A 131 12.76 22.41 21.73
CA ALA A 131 13.68 21.93 22.76
C ALA A 131 13.79 22.86 24.00
N ILE A 132 13.87 24.18 23.80
CA ILE A 132 13.97 25.15 24.90
C ILE A 132 12.69 25.26 25.77
N TYR A 133 11.56 24.71 25.29
CA TYR A 133 10.30 24.58 26.02
C TYR A 133 10.10 23.19 26.64
N GLY A 134 11.14 22.34 26.63
CA GLY A 134 11.07 20.95 27.10
C GLY A 134 10.89 19.92 25.98
N GLY A 135 10.66 20.37 24.75
CA GLY A 135 10.54 19.53 23.56
C GLY A 135 9.21 18.76 23.46
N VAL A 136 8.83 18.42 22.23
CA VAL A 136 7.64 17.58 21.97
C VAL A 136 8.06 16.28 21.28
N SER A 137 7.77 15.14 21.92
CA SER A 137 8.12 13.83 21.36
C SER A 137 7.45 13.57 20.02
N GLY A 138 8.24 13.11 19.05
CA GLY A 138 7.78 12.85 17.68
C GLY A 138 7.73 14.08 16.79
N LEU A 139 8.16 15.26 17.24
CA LEU A 139 8.34 16.45 16.41
C LEU A 139 9.82 16.84 16.37
N TYR A 140 10.32 17.12 15.17
CA TYR A 140 11.73 17.45 14.95
C TYR A 140 11.86 18.60 13.95
N ASP A 141 12.79 19.49 14.24
CA ASP A 141 13.16 20.59 13.37
C ASP A 141 14.44 20.23 12.61
N PHE A 142 14.45 20.43 11.29
CA PHE A 142 15.65 20.20 10.47
C PHE A 142 16.50 21.47 10.42
N GLY A 143 17.76 21.40 10.84
CA GLY A 143 18.69 22.51 10.74
C GLY A 143 19.26 22.67 9.32
N PRO A 144 20.23 23.58 9.09
CA PRO A 144 20.65 23.97 7.74
C PRO A 144 21.09 22.81 6.85
N VAL A 145 21.91 21.90 7.39
CA VAL A 145 22.43 20.75 6.63
C VAL A 145 21.38 19.65 6.43
N GLY A 146 20.48 19.45 7.39
CA GLY A 146 19.36 18.52 7.23
C GLY A 146 18.34 19.00 6.21
N CYS A 147 18.03 20.31 6.20
CA CYS A 147 17.21 20.94 5.18
C CYS A 147 17.83 20.79 3.78
N ALA A 148 19.14 21.06 3.64
CA ALA A 148 19.84 20.91 2.36
C ALA A 148 19.78 19.46 1.85
N LEU A 149 20.06 18.48 2.72
CA LEU A 149 19.96 17.06 2.37
C LEU A 149 18.52 16.66 1.99
N LYS A 150 17.52 17.08 2.78
CA LYS A 150 16.10 16.84 2.48
C LYS A 150 15.71 17.36 1.10
N ASN A 151 16.11 18.59 0.77
CA ASN A 151 15.81 19.21 -0.51
C ASN A 151 16.50 18.47 -1.66
N ASN A 152 17.75 18.02 -1.47
CA ASN A 152 18.45 17.22 -2.48
C ASN A 152 17.77 15.86 -2.71
N ILE A 153 17.37 15.16 -1.65
CA ILE A 153 16.62 13.90 -1.74
C ILE A 153 15.32 14.10 -2.53
N LEU A 154 14.53 15.13 -2.17
CA LEU A 154 13.28 15.46 -2.87
C LEU A 154 13.51 15.88 -4.33
N GLN A 155 14.58 16.62 -4.62
CA GLN A 155 14.90 17.03 -5.98
C GLN A 155 15.30 15.82 -6.85
N VAL A 156 16.10 14.90 -6.31
CA VAL A 156 16.43 13.64 -6.98
C VAL A 156 15.16 12.80 -7.18
N TRP A 157 14.24 12.78 -6.22
CA TRP A 157 12.96 12.10 -6.35
C TRP A 157 12.11 12.68 -7.49
N ARG A 158 11.99 14.02 -7.58
CA ARG A 158 11.29 14.70 -8.68
C ARG A 158 11.89 14.34 -10.04
N GLN A 159 13.21 14.38 -10.17
CA GLN A 159 13.89 13.99 -11.41
C GLN A 159 13.66 12.52 -11.75
N HIS A 160 13.69 11.65 -10.74
CA HIS A 160 13.64 10.21 -10.92
C HIS A 160 12.23 9.68 -11.21
N PHE A 161 11.20 10.27 -10.63
CA PHE A 161 9.82 9.81 -10.84
C PHE A 161 9.02 10.81 -11.67
N ILE A 162 8.87 12.05 -11.19
CA ILE A 162 8.00 13.04 -11.85
C ILE A 162 8.48 13.35 -13.26
N GLN A 163 9.75 13.69 -13.43
CA GLN A 163 10.29 14.11 -14.73
C GLN A 163 10.42 12.92 -15.70
N GLU A 164 10.89 11.76 -15.23
CA GLU A 164 11.09 10.58 -16.07
C GLU A 164 9.76 9.96 -16.56
N GLU A 165 8.74 9.92 -15.71
CA GLU A 165 7.42 9.35 -16.06
C GLU A 165 6.38 10.41 -16.43
N GLN A 166 6.76 11.68 -16.50
CA GLN A 166 5.87 12.81 -16.78
C GLN A 166 4.64 12.82 -15.84
N ILE A 167 4.87 12.56 -14.56
CA ILE A 167 3.82 12.47 -13.54
C ILE A 167 3.20 13.84 -13.30
N LEU A 168 1.89 13.87 -13.10
CA LEU A 168 1.15 15.08 -12.79
C LEU A 168 1.33 15.45 -11.30
N GLU A 169 2.27 16.32 -10.98
CA GLU A 169 2.46 16.83 -9.61
C GLU A 169 1.33 17.81 -9.26
N ILE A 170 0.66 17.59 -8.11
CA ILE A 170 -0.32 18.51 -7.53
C ILE A 170 0.05 18.82 -6.07
N ASP A 171 -0.50 19.92 -5.54
CA ASP A 171 -0.34 20.31 -4.14
C ASP A 171 -1.70 20.56 -3.49
N CYS A 172 -2.14 19.62 -2.66
CA CYS A 172 -3.41 19.70 -1.93
C CYS A 172 -3.23 20.20 -0.50
N THR A 173 -4.30 20.69 0.09
CA THR A 173 -4.31 21.14 1.50
C THR A 173 -4.06 20.01 2.49
N MET A 174 -3.53 20.36 3.66
CA MET A 174 -3.36 19.42 4.79
C MET A 174 -4.65 19.26 5.59
N LEU A 175 -5.40 20.35 5.77
CA LEU A 175 -6.71 20.34 6.42
C LEU A 175 -7.70 19.58 5.55
N THR A 176 -8.36 18.61 6.18
CA THR A 176 -9.27 17.68 5.51
C THR A 176 -10.59 17.59 6.30
N PRO A 177 -11.75 17.88 5.69
CA PRO A 177 -13.05 17.73 6.35
C PRO A 177 -13.32 16.27 6.75
N GLU A 178 -13.96 16.05 7.89
CA GLU A 178 -14.30 14.72 8.42
C GLU A 178 -14.99 13.79 7.38
N PRO A 179 -15.97 14.24 6.57
CA PRO A 179 -16.65 13.36 5.61
C PRO A 179 -15.71 12.66 4.61
N VAL A 180 -14.60 13.30 4.24
CA VAL A 180 -13.60 12.73 3.32
C VAL A 180 -12.89 11.55 3.98
N LEU A 181 -12.44 11.73 5.22
CA LEU A 181 -11.70 10.70 5.97
C LEU A 181 -12.62 9.62 6.54
N LYS A 182 -13.90 9.94 6.75
CA LYS A 182 -14.94 8.96 7.02
C LYS A 182 -15.18 8.06 5.81
N THR A 183 -15.28 8.65 4.62
CA THR A 183 -15.52 7.92 3.37
C THR A 183 -14.36 6.98 3.00
N SER A 184 -13.12 7.40 3.21
CA SER A 184 -11.94 6.54 3.02
C SER A 184 -11.74 5.50 4.13
N GLY A 185 -12.56 5.54 5.19
CA GLY A 185 -12.51 4.60 6.31
C GLY A 185 -11.47 4.93 7.39
N HIS A 186 -10.70 6.01 7.24
CA HIS A 186 -9.72 6.43 8.24
C HIS A 186 -10.35 6.76 9.60
N VAL A 187 -11.52 7.41 9.62
CA VAL A 187 -12.19 7.73 10.89
C VAL A 187 -12.55 6.48 11.69
N ASP A 188 -12.89 5.38 11.02
CA ASP A 188 -13.34 4.15 11.67
C ASP A 188 -12.20 3.18 11.99
N LYS A 189 -11.14 3.17 11.18
CA LYS A 189 -10.06 2.17 11.25
C LYS A 189 -8.74 2.72 11.78
N PHE A 190 -8.55 4.04 11.80
CA PHE A 190 -7.27 4.67 12.15
C PHE A 190 -7.19 4.96 13.66
N ALA A 191 -7.42 3.93 14.46
CA ALA A 191 -7.36 4.02 15.92
C ALA A 191 -6.52 2.89 16.51
N ASP A 192 -5.76 3.23 17.54
CA ASP A 192 -4.98 2.30 18.34
C ASP A 192 -5.57 2.20 19.74
N TYR A 193 -5.33 1.07 20.41
CA TYR A 193 -5.64 0.97 21.83
C TYR A 193 -4.54 1.62 22.68
N MET A 194 -4.95 2.49 23.61
CA MET A 194 -4.08 3.26 24.50
C MET A 194 -4.44 2.99 25.96
N VAL A 195 -3.43 2.92 26.81
CA VAL A 195 -3.54 2.90 28.27
C VAL A 195 -2.80 4.09 28.88
N LYS A 196 -3.25 4.54 30.06
CA LYS A 196 -2.63 5.68 30.76
C LYS A 196 -2.24 5.28 32.18
N ASP A 197 -1.09 5.76 32.65
CA ASP A 197 -0.75 5.70 34.07
C ASP A 197 -1.73 6.56 34.88
N VAL A 198 -2.35 5.95 35.89
CA VAL A 198 -3.44 6.56 36.67
C VAL A 198 -2.96 7.77 37.49
N LYS A 199 -1.66 7.87 37.80
CA LYS A 199 -1.12 8.97 38.62
C LYS A 199 -0.56 10.12 37.80
N ASN A 200 0.27 9.84 36.80
CA ASN A 200 0.97 10.89 36.04
C ASN A 200 0.38 11.15 34.64
N GLY A 201 -0.57 10.31 34.18
CA GLY A 201 -1.21 10.44 32.88
C GLY A 201 -0.35 10.05 31.68
N GLU A 202 0.83 9.45 31.89
CA GLU A 202 1.70 8.98 30.80
C GLU A 202 0.96 7.95 29.95
N CYS A 203 0.95 8.15 28.63
CA CYS A 203 0.19 7.35 27.69
C CYS A 203 1.09 6.32 27.00
N PHE A 204 0.60 5.09 26.86
CA PHE A 204 1.29 4.00 26.18
C PHE A 204 0.35 3.32 25.20
N ARG A 205 0.90 2.86 24.08
CA ARG A 205 0.17 1.99 23.14
C ARG A 205 0.03 0.61 23.79
N ALA A 206 -1.20 0.11 23.91
CA ALA A 206 -1.53 -1.03 24.76
C ALA A 206 -0.85 -2.32 24.28
N ASP A 207 -0.92 -2.61 22.97
CA ASP A 207 -0.28 -3.74 22.30
C ASP A 207 1.24 -3.77 22.52
N HIS A 208 1.92 -2.65 22.32
CA HIS A 208 3.36 -2.50 22.48
C HIS A 208 3.78 -2.67 23.94
N LEU A 209 3.01 -2.09 24.87
CA LEU A 209 3.32 -2.17 26.28
C LEU A 209 3.16 -3.61 26.80
N LEU A 210 2.07 -4.28 26.43
CA LEU A 210 1.86 -5.69 26.77
C LEU A 210 2.97 -6.56 26.17
N LYS A 211 3.30 -6.38 24.88
CA LYS A 211 4.40 -7.09 24.22
C LYS A 211 5.73 -6.92 24.95
N ALA A 212 6.11 -5.69 25.27
CA ALA A 212 7.36 -5.42 25.98
C ALA A 212 7.36 -6.03 27.40
N HIS A 213 6.23 -6.00 28.09
CA HIS A 213 6.07 -6.60 29.42
C HIS A 213 6.23 -8.13 29.36
N LEU A 214 5.55 -8.79 28.42
CA LEU A 214 5.65 -10.24 28.21
C LEU A 214 7.08 -10.65 27.83
N GLN A 215 7.75 -9.92 26.94
CA GLN A 215 9.16 -10.18 26.60
C GLN A 215 10.08 -10.07 27.82
N LYS A 216 9.83 -9.11 28.71
CA LYS A 216 10.57 -8.96 29.96
C LYS A 216 10.33 -10.16 30.89
N LEU A 217 9.09 -10.61 31.04
CA LEU A 217 8.75 -11.79 31.84
C LEU A 217 9.39 -13.07 31.28
N MET A 218 9.39 -13.25 29.95
CA MET A 218 10.04 -14.39 29.29
C MET A 218 11.56 -14.39 29.44
N SER A 219 12.17 -13.22 29.63
CA SER A 219 13.61 -13.07 29.86
C SER A 219 14.03 -13.40 31.29
N ASP A 220 13.09 -13.48 32.24
CA ASP A 220 13.37 -13.88 33.62
C ASP A 220 13.71 -15.38 33.69
N LYS A 221 14.76 -15.71 34.45
CA LYS A 221 15.23 -17.09 34.69
C LYS A 221 14.19 -17.95 35.41
N LYS A 222 13.23 -17.32 36.11
CA LYS A 222 12.15 -18.00 36.84
C LYS A 222 10.94 -18.38 35.97
N CYS A 223 10.90 -17.95 34.72
CA CYS A 223 9.79 -18.23 33.83
C CYS A 223 9.88 -19.66 33.25
N THR A 224 8.85 -20.47 33.50
CA THR A 224 8.77 -21.86 33.02
C THR A 224 8.61 -21.92 31.51
N ALA A 225 9.09 -23.01 30.88
CA ALA A 225 8.98 -23.20 29.43
C ALA A 225 7.52 -23.10 28.94
N GLU A 226 6.58 -23.67 29.70
CA GLU A 226 5.14 -23.61 29.42
C GLU A 226 4.60 -22.18 29.40
N LYS A 227 4.95 -21.35 30.40
CA LYS A 227 4.56 -19.94 30.45
C LYS A 227 5.20 -19.13 29.34
N LYS A 228 6.42 -19.44 28.94
CA LYS A 228 7.04 -18.80 27.77
C LYS A 228 6.26 -19.09 26.49
N THR A 229 5.86 -20.34 26.27
CA THR A 229 5.04 -20.71 25.11
C THR A 229 3.67 -20.03 25.13
N GLU A 230 3.02 -19.94 26.29
CA GLU A 230 1.75 -19.21 26.45
C GLU A 230 1.91 -17.72 26.11
N MET A 231 2.90 -17.05 26.70
CA MET A 231 3.17 -15.63 26.47
C MET A 231 3.59 -15.34 25.02
N ASP A 232 4.35 -16.24 24.40
CA ASP A 232 4.73 -16.13 22.99
C ASP A 232 3.49 -16.26 22.10
N GLY A 233 2.57 -17.17 22.43
CA GLY A 233 1.23 -17.25 21.84
C GLY A 233 0.43 -15.95 21.99
N VAL A 234 0.50 -15.27 23.13
CA VAL A 234 -0.15 -13.96 23.29
C VAL A 234 0.51 -12.88 22.40
N ILE A 235 1.84 -12.81 22.36
CA ILE A 235 2.59 -11.86 21.51
C ILE A 235 2.31 -12.08 20.01
N THR A 236 2.14 -13.33 19.65
CA THR A 236 1.73 -13.86 18.36
C THR A 236 0.42 -13.22 17.88
N GLN A 237 -0.62 -13.23 18.73
CA GLN A 237 -1.97 -12.74 18.38
C GLN A 237 -2.23 -11.28 18.74
N MET A 238 -1.20 -10.53 19.12
CA MET A 238 -1.34 -9.17 19.66
C MET A 238 -2.16 -8.22 18.77
N ASP A 239 -2.01 -8.32 17.45
CA ASP A 239 -2.70 -7.46 16.47
C ASP A 239 -4.19 -7.80 16.31
N ASN A 240 -4.64 -8.96 16.81
CA ASN A 240 -5.99 -9.48 16.63
C ASN A 240 -6.89 -9.30 17.84
N TYR A 241 -6.34 -8.90 18.98
CA TYR A 241 -7.11 -8.76 20.21
C TYR A 241 -8.04 -7.55 20.15
N THR A 242 -9.28 -7.77 20.55
CA THR A 242 -10.26 -6.72 20.77
C THR A 242 -9.89 -5.89 22.01
N GLN A 243 -10.54 -4.74 22.16
CA GLN A 243 -10.37 -3.88 23.34
C GLN A 243 -10.56 -4.63 24.66
N GLN A 244 -11.58 -5.50 24.73
CA GLN A 244 -11.90 -6.23 25.95
C GLN A 244 -10.86 -7.33 26.23
N GLU A 245 -10.46 -8.08 25.22
CA GLU A 245 -9.42 -9.11 25.37
C GLU A 245 -8.09 -8.49 25.81
N LEU A 246 -7.72 -7.33 25.26
CA LEU A 246 -6.54 -6.59 25.74
C LEU A 246 -6.72 -6.16 27.20
N ALA A 247 -7.90 -5.68 27.61
CA ALA A 247 -8.15 -5.32 28.99
C ALA A 247 -7.95 -6.53 29.93
N ASP A 248 -8.49 -7.68 29.54
CA ASP A 248 -8.39 -8.92 30.31
C ASP A 248 -6.93 -9.40 30.41
N LEU A 249 -6.15 -9.33 29.33
CA LEU A 249 -4.73 -9.66 29.31
C LEU A 249 -3.89 -8.72 30.18
N PHE A 250 -4.22 -7.42 30.19
CA PHE A 250 -3.57 -6.44 31.06
C PHE A 250 -3.76 -6.78 32.55
N VAL A 251 -4.95 -7.26 32.92
CA VAL A 251 -5.25 -7.73 34.28
C VAL A 251 -4.55 -9.06 34.57
N GLN A 252 -4.65 -10.03 33.66
CA GLN A 252 -4.06 -11.37 33.80
C GLN A 252 -2.56 -11.30 34.04
N TYR A 253 -1.84 -10.48 33.27
CA TYR A 253 -0.39 -10.33 33.40
C TYR A 253 0.02 -9.19 34.34
N ASN A 254 -0.94 -8.52 35.00
CA ASN A 254 -0.73 -7.42 35.94
C ASN A 254 0.24 -6.36 35.37
N VAL A 255 -0.06 -5.90 34.15
CA VAL A 255 0.78 -4.96 33.42
C VAL A 255 0.72 -3.59 34.10
N LYS A 256 1.89 -3.03 34.39
CA LYS A 256 2.04 -1.74 35.06
C LYS A 256 2.86 -0.77 34.22
N SER A 257 2.77 0.51 34.55
CA SER A 257 3.57 1.56 33.93
C SER A 257 5.08 1.23 34.05
N PRO A 258 5.85 1.21 32.95
CA PRO A 258 7.25 0.78 32.96
C PRO A 258 8.18 1.80 33.63
N SER A 259 7.80 3.07 33.68
CA SER A 259 8.57 4.17 34.27
C SER A 259 8.36 4.28 35.78
N THR A 260 7.13 4.08 36.26
CA THR A 260 6.72 4.36 37.64
C THR A 260 6.29 3.13 38.43
N GLY A 261 5.92 2.04 37.77
CA GLY A 261 5.29 0.87 38.39
C GLY A 261 3.86 1.10 38.86
N ASN A 262 3.20 2.20 38.47
CA ASN A 262 1.81 2.48 38.80
C ASN A 262 0.83 1.63 37.99
N ASP A 263 -0.41 1.55 38.48
CA ASP A 263 -1.52 0.95 37.76
C ASP A 263 -1.90 1.77 36.52
N LEU A 264 -2.44 1.08 35.52
CA LEU A 264 -2.83 1.64 34.23
C LEU A 264 -4.36 1.66 34.11
N THR A 265 -4.90 2.61 33.36
CA THR A 265 -6.30 2.60 32.94
C THR A 265 -6.57 1.42 32.01
N PRO A 266 -7.83 0.98 31.87
CA PRO A 266 -8.21 0.03 30.83
C PRO A 266 -7.84 0.56 29.43
N PRO A 267 -7.54 -0.33 28.46
CA PRO A 267 -7.31 0.05 27.07
C PRO A 267 -8.52 0.78 26.50
N ILE A 268 -8.29 1.94 25.90
CA ILE A 268 -9.30 2.74 25.21
C ILE A 268 -8.88 2.97 23.76
N SER A 269 -9.86 3.02 22.85
CA SER A 269 -9.60 3.38 21.46
C SER A 269 -9.17 4.86 21.36
N PHE A 270 -8.08 5.11 20.65
CA PHE A 270 -7.49 6.43 20.45
C PHE A 270 -7.28 6.68 18.97
N ASN A 271 -7.94 7.72 18.44
CA ASN A 271 -7.81 8.11 17.04
C ASN A 271 -6.41 8.69 16.77
N LEU A 272 -5.71 8.13 15.80
CA LEU A 272 -4.36 8.54 15.40
C LEU A 272 -4.37 9.76 14.47
N MET A 273 -5.52 10.35 14.14
CA MET A 273 -5.57 11.59 13.36
C MET A 273 -5.63 12.81 14.27
N PHE A 274 -4.93 13.87 13.91
CA PHE A 274 -5.04 15.15 14.60
C PHE A 274 -6.35 15.82 14.22
N GLN A 275 -7.29 15.87 15.17
CA GLN A 275 -8.58 16.54 15.00
C GLN A 275 -8.44 18.06 15.17
N THR A 276 -9.22 18.81 14.38
CA THR A 276 -9.34 20.27 14.45
C THR A 276 -10.76 20.70 14.05
N SER A 277 -11.04 21.99 14.11
CA SER A 277 -12.28 22.58 13.60
C SER A 277 -11.99 23.59 12.50
N ILE A 278 -12.74 23.51 11.41
CA ILE A 278 -12.63 24.39 10.25
C ILE A 278 -13.64 25.52 10.40
N GLY A 279 -13.12 26.75 10.48
CA GLY A 279 -13.92 27.96 10.69
C GLY A 279 -14.18 28.27 12.17
N PRO A 280 -14.56 29.52 12.48
CA PRO A 280 -14.63 30.01 13.86
C PRO A 280 -15.79 29.43 14.67
N GLY A 281 -16.82 28.90 14.00
CA GLY A 281 -18.05 28.44 14.63
C GLY A 281 -17.99 27.01 15.21
N GLY A 282 -16.90 26.27 15.05
CA GLY A 282 -16.82 24.89 15.55
C GLY A 282 -17.58 23.84 14.71
N ASN A 283 -18.47 24.30 13.82
CA ASN A 283 -19.48 23.46 13.16
C ASN A 283 -18.95 22.47 12.11
N MET A 284 -17.72 22.67 11.60
CA MET A 284 -17.12 21.79 10.62
C MET A 284 -15.91 21.09 11.23
N GLN A 285 -16.10 19.84 11.65
CA GLN A 285 -15.00 19.00 12.11
C GLN A 285 -14.07 18.65 10.96
N GLY A 286 -12.77 18.71 11.22
CA GLY A 286 -11.74 18.35 10.27
C GLY A 286 -10.58 17.66 10.96
N TYR A 287 -9.65 17.18 10.14
CA TYR A 287 -8.42 16.57 10.59
C TYR A 287 -7.25 17.08 9.76
N LEU A 288 -6.05 16.93 10.29
CA LEU A 288 -4.85 16.94 9.46
C LEU A 288 -4.73 15.59 8.75
N ARG A 289 -4.44 15.61 7.45
CA ARG A 289 -4.37 14.40 6.62
C ARG A 289 -3.34 13.38 7.14
N PRO A 290 -3.68 12.08 7.22
CA PRO A 290 -2.74 11.02 7.60
C PRO A 290 -1.87 10.50 6.46
N GLU A 291 -2.23 10.84 5.22
CA GLU A 291 -1.56 10.53 3.93
C GLU A 291 -1.86 11.64 2.91
N THR A 292 -1.18 11.66 1.77
CA THR A 292 -1.37 12.63 0.69
C THR A 292 -2.26 12.14 -0.46
N ALA A 293 -2.42 10.82 -0.61
CA ALA A 293 -3.21 10.13 -1.63
C ALA A 293 -4.64 10.67 -1.83
N GLN A 294 -5.37 10.95 -0.75
CA GLN A 294 -6.76 11.41 -0.80
C GLN A 294 -6.94 12.70 -1.64
N GLY A 295 -5.95 13.59 -1.61
CA GLY A 295 -5.97 14.81 -2.44
C GLY A 295 -5.96 14.50 -3.94
N ILE A 296 -5.24 13.46 -4.34
CA ILE A 296 -5.13 13.00 -5.72
C ILE A 296 -6.45 12.35 -6.16
N PHE A 297 -7.03 11.45 -5.34
CA PHE A 297 -8.31 10.80 -5.66
C PHE A 297 -9.46 11.79 -5.85
N LEU A 298 -9.57 12.79 -4.98
CA LEU A 298 -10.61 13.82 -5.08
C LEU A 298 -10.47 14.70 -6.34
N ASN A 299 -9.27 14.79 -6.91
CA ASN A 299 -8.99 15.53 -8.14
C ASN A 299 -8.91 14.65 -9.39
N PHE A 300 -9.24 13.36 -9.29
CA PHE A 300 -9.12 12.38 -10.37
C PHE A 300 -9.69 12.86 -11.71
N LYS A 301 -10.91 13.42 -11.72
CA LYS A 301 -11.54 13.89 -12.99
C LYS A 301 -10.72 14.96 -13.71
N ARG A 302 -10.12 15.90 -12.96
CA ARG A 302 -9.32 16.99 -13.53
C ARG A 302 -7.97 16.47 -14.03
N LEU A 303 -7.37 15.54 -13.29
CA LEU A 303 -6.12 14.88 -13.68
C LEU A 303 -6.31 14.04 -14.95
N LEU A 304 -7.39 13.28 -15.01
CA LEU A 304 -7.77 12.50 -16.18
C LEU A 304 -8.04 13.40 -17.40
N GLU A 305 -8.74 14.53 -17.21
CA GLU A 305 -8.98 15.53 -18.25
C GLU A 305 -7.67 16.13 -18.77
N PHE A 306 -6.72 16.43 -17.88
CA PHE A 306 -5.38 16.89 -18.27
C PHE A 306 -4.65 15.87 -19.14
N ASN A 307 -4.81 14.57 -18.85
CA ASN A 307 -4.31 13.48 -19.68
C ASN A 307 -5.26 13.10 -20.85
N GLN A 308 -6.15 14.01 -21.26
CA GLN A 308 -7.06 13.84 -22.40
C GLN A 308 -7.97 12.59 -22.29
N GLY A 309 -8.35 12.19 -21.07
CA GLY A 309 -9.22 11.04 -20.84
C GLY A 309 -8.55 9.67 -20.94
N LYS A 310 -7.22 9.61 -21.13
CA LYS A 310 -6.51 8.35 -21.42
C LYS A 310 -5.88 7.72 -20.17
N LEU A 311 -5.90 6.39 -20.15
CA LEU A 311 -5.11 5.55 -19.23
C LEU A 311 -3.95 4.88 -19.99
N PRO A 312 -2.84 4.52 -19.31
CA PRO A 312 -2.53 4.87 -17.92
C PRO A 312 -2.06 6.32 -17.77
N PHE A 313 -2.15 6.86 -16.57
CA PHE A 313 -1.46 8.09 -16.15
C PHE A 313 -1.11 8.04 -14.68
N ALA A 314 -0.17 8.85 -14.24
CA ALA A 314 0.18 8.97 -12.83
C ALA A 314 0.02 10.42 -12.34
N ALA A 315 -0.37 10.56 -11.08
CA ALA A 315 -0.30 11.81 -10.35
C ALA A 315 0.56 11.63 -9.09
N ALA A 316 1.17 12.70 -8.61
CA ALA A 316 2.03 12.67 -7.44
C ALA A 316 1.81 13.88 -6.56
N GLN A 317 2.13 13.71 -5.28
CA GLN A 317 2.13 14.80 -4.32
C GLN A 317 3.31 14.65 -3.36
N ILE A 318 3.98 15.76 -3.07
CA ILE A 318 5.02 15.85 -2.04
C ILE A 318 4.53 16.81 -0.97
N GLY A 319 4.38 16.35 0.25
CA GLY A 319 3.93 17.20 1.34
C GLY A 319 3.94 16.52 2.69
N ASN A 320 3.58 17.27 3.73
CA ASN A 320 3.52 16.72 5.08
C ASN A 320 2.23 15.94 5.30
N SER A 321 2.34 14.89 6.11
CA SER A 321 1.26 14.07 6.65
C SER A 321 1.44 13.93 8.16
N PHE A 322 0.34 13.70 8.86
CA PHE A 322 0.29 13.79 10.31
C PHE A 322 -0.32 12.52 10.91
N ARG A 323 0.36 11.94 11.89
CA ARG A 323 -0.12 10.77 12.64
C ARG A 323 0.11 11.02 14.12
N ASN A 324 -0.95 11.09 14.90
CA ASN A 324 -0.93 11.34 16.34
C ASN A 324 -0.49 10.08 17.10
N GLU A 325 0.76 9.68 16.86
CA GLU A 325 1.40 8.51 17.46
C GLU A 325 1.36 8.58 18.99
N ILE A 326 0.91 7.50 19.63
CA ILE A 326 0.71 7.42 21.08
C ILE A 326 2.03 7.58 21.84
N SER A 327 3.11 6.92 21.39
CA SER A 327 4.43 6.99 22.03
C SER A 327 5.58 6.92 21.01
N PRO A 328 5.96 8.03 20.38
CA PRO A 328 7.06 8.08 19.41
C PRO A 328 8.42 7.99 20.14
N ARG A 329 9.16 6.87 19.97
CA ARG A 329 10.42 6.58 20.69
C ARG A 329 11.64 6.29 19.80
N SER A 330 11.50 6.31 18.47
CA SER A 330 12.53 5.81 17.53
C SER A 330 13.11 6.92 16.63
N GLY A 331 13.41 8.09 17.19
CA GLY A 331 13.97 9.21 16.40
C GLY A 331 13.06 9.61 15.24
N LEU A 332 13.63 9.74 14.04
CA LEU A 332 12.92 10.06 12.80
C LEU A 332 12.10 8.89 12.22
N ILE A 333 12.21 7.68 12.76
CA ILE A 333 11.53 6.49 12.22
C ILE A 333 10.02 6.54 12.53
N ARG A 334 9.65 7.06 13.70
CA ARG A 334 8.26 7.15 14.17
C ARG A 334 8.00 8.53 14.76
N VAL A 335 7.44 9.41 13.92
CA VAL A 335 7.20 10.83 14.18
C VAL A 335 5.74 11.17 13.96
N ARG A 336 5.31 12.32 14.48
CA ARG A 336 3.92 12.79 14.39
C ARG A 336 3.64 13.63 13.15
N GLU A 337 4.67 14.25 12.61
CA GLU A 337 4.64 15.00 11.36
C GLU A 337 5.83 14.58 10.53
N PHE A 338 5.59 14.24 9.26
CA PHE A 338 6.64 13.86 8.33
C PHE A 338 6.26 14.18 6.90
N THR A 339 7.28 14.44 6.08
CA THR A 339 7.10 14.63 4.64
C THR A 339 7.03 13.28 3.95
N MET A 340 6.00 13.12 3.13
CA MET A 340 5.80 11.99 2.24
C MET A 340 5.91 12.46 0.79
N ALA A 341 6.31 11.56 -0.08
CA ALA A 341 6.12 11.70 -1.51
C ALA A 341 5.30 10.48 -1.96
N GLU A 342 4.12 10.68 -2.54
CA GLU A 342 3.26 9.59 -2.97
C GLU A 342 2.95 9.73 -4.46
N ILE A 343 2.81 8.59 -5.13
CA ILE A 343 2.45 8.50 -6.54
C ILE A 343 1.20 7.62 -6.63
N GLU A 344 0.16 8.09 -7.30
CA GLU A 344 -0.99 7.28 -7.69
C GLU A 344 -0.90 7.00 -9.18
N HIS A 345 -0.55 5.76 -9.56
CA HIS A 345 -0.50 5.33 -10.95
C HIS A 345 -1.80 4.64 -11.34
N PHE A 346 -2.66 5.35 -12.07
CA PHE A 346 -3.94 4.88 -12.58
C PHE A 346 -3.74 4.07 -13.86
N VAL A 347 -4.15 2.81 -13.83
CA VAL A 347 -4.01 1.86 -14.94
C VAL A 347 -5.32 1.11 -15.20
N ASP A 348 -5.57 0.76 -16.46
CA ASP A 348 -6.68 -0.12 -16.83
C ASP A 348 -6.48 -1.49 -16.14
N PRO A 349 -7.46 -1.99 -15.37
CA PRO A 349 -7.37 -3.30 -14.71
C PRO A 349 -7.03 -4.46 -15.66
N ASN A 350 -7.44 -4.37 -16.92
CA ASN A 350 -7.22 -5.39 -17.94
C ASN A 350 -5.87 -5.23 -18.67
N GLU A 351 -5.15 -4.11 -18.48
CA GLU A 351 -3.88 -3.80 -19.13
C GLU A 351 -2.79 -3.42 -18.12
N LYS A 352 -2.60 -4.25 -17.07
CA LYS A 352 -1.51 -4.11 -16.09
C LYS A 352 -0.14 -4.48 -16.65
N VAL A 353 0.27 -3.81 -17.73
CA VAL A 353 1.57 -3.98 -18.38
C VAL A 353 2.29 -2.63 -18.50
N HIS A 354 3.52 -2.54 -18.01
CA HIS A 354 4.31 -1.31 -18.10
C HIS A 354 5.27 -1.34 -19.29
N SER A 355 5.14 -0.38 -20.20
CA SER A 355 5.93 -0.32 -21.44
C SER A 355 7.45 -0.21 -21.20
N LYS A 356 7.86 0.40 -20.08
CA LYS A 356 9.27 0.58 -19.70
C LYS A 356 9.82 -0.53 -18.77
N PHE A 357 9.09 -1.61 -18.52
CA PHE A 357 9.53 -2.67 -17.59
C PHE A 357 10.89 -3.28 -17.98
N SER A 358 11.14 -3.41 -19.29
CA SER A 358 12.43 -3.91 -19.81
C SER A 358 13.64 -3.13 -19.30
N ASN A 359 13.49 -1.85 -18.95
CA ASN A 359 14.59 -1.01 -18.44
C ASN A 359 15.08 -1.42 -17.05
N VAL A 360 14.26 -2.17 -16.30
CA VAL A 360 14.55 -2.57 -14.91
C VAL A 360 14.51 -4.09 -14.72
N ALA A 361 14.14 -4.86 -15.74
CA ALA A 361 13.98 -6.31 -15.65
C ALA A 361 15.27 -7.05 -15.26
N ASP A 362 16.43 -6.55 -15.67
CA ASP A 362 17.73 -7.15 -15.37
C ASP A 362 18.27 -6.85 -13.96
N LEU A 363 17.58 -6.02 -13.17
CA LEU A 363 18.01 -5.69 -11.82
C LEU A 363 17.94 -6.90 -10.90
N GLU A 364 19.04 -7.18 -10.21
CA GLU A 364 19.12 -8.17 -9.14
C GLU A 364 18.75 -7.53 -7.81
N ILE A 365 17.58 -7.90 -7.28
CA ILE A 365 16.98 -7.31 -6.09
C ILE A 365 16.72 -8.41 -5.05
N MET A 366 16.97 -8.09 -3.79
CA MET A 366 16.63 -8.97 -2.67
C MET A 366 15.12 -8.92 -2.41
N LEU A 367 14.40 -9.98 -2.79
CA LEU A 367 12.95 -10.10 -2.61
C LEU A 367 12.62 -11.07 -1.47
N TYR A 368 11.67 -10.70 -0.64
CA TYR A 368 11.17 -11.49 0.47
C TYR A 368 9.66 -11.72 0.33
N SER A 369 9.32 -12.70 -0.52
CA SER A 369 7.93 -13.03 -0.85
C SER A 369 7.13 -13.55 0.34
N SER A 370 5.80 -13.44 0.27
CA SER A 370 4.88 -13.98 1.29
C SER A 370 5.08 -15.50 1.47
N LYS A 371 5.37 -16.22 0.38
CA LYS A 371 5.70 -17.66 0.41
C LYS A 371 7.02 -17.94 1.13
N ALA A 372 8.07 -17.16 0.87
CA ALA A 372 9.36 -17.30 1.56
C ALA A 372 9.19 -17.05 3.06
N GLN A 373 8.48 -15.98 3.42
CA GLN A 373 8.13 -15.66 4.79
C GLN A 373 7.41 -16.85 5.46
N THR A 374 6.29 -17.31 4.89
CA THR A 374 5.52 -18.42 5.49
C THR A 374 6.29 -19.74 5.56
N SER A 375 7.23 -19.98 4.64
CA SER A 375 8.06 -21.19 4.65
C SER A 375 9.33 -21.08 5.50
N GLY A 376 9.56 -19.97 6.19
CA GLY A 376 10.76 -19.75 7.01
C GLY A 376 12.05 -19.59 6.21
N GLN A 377 11.95 -19.41 4.89
CA GLN A 377 13.11 -19.15 4.04
C GLN A 377 13.55 -17.70 4.18
N SER A 378 14.84 -17.44 4.00
CA SER A 378 15.37 -16.08 3.93
C SER A 378 14.97 -15.39 2.62
N ALA A 379 15.15 -14.06 2.59
CA ALA A 379 15.02 -13.28 1.36
C ALA A 379 16.01 -13.76 0.29
N GLN A 380 15.60 -13.75 -0.97
CA GLN A 380 16.39 -14.26 -2.09
C GLN A 380 16.70 -13.15 -3.07
N ILE A 381 17.94 -13.11 -3.57
CA ILE A 381 18.32 -12.25 -4.68
C ILE A 381 17.80 -12.89 -5.96
N MET A 382 17.01 -12.15 -6.72
CA MET A 382 16.51 -12.60 -8.02
C MET A 382 16.45 -11.43 -9.00
N LYS A 383 16.50 -11.76 -10.30
CA LYS A 383 16.24 -10.78 -11.34
C LYS A 383 14.77 -10.39 -11.33
N LEU A 384 14.51 -9.11 -11.51
CA LEU A 384 13.16 -8.56 -11.47
C LEU A 384 12.27 -9.11 -12.58
N GLY A 385 12.83 -9.35 -13.77
CA GLY A 385 12.17 -10.01 -14.90
C GLY A 385 11.70 -11.42 -14.53
N ASP A 386 12.61 -12.23 -13.96
CA ASP A 386 12.32 -13.60 -13.54
C ASP A 386 11.24 -13.63 -12.44
N ALA A 387 11.26 -12.67 -11.52
CA ALA A 387 10.26 -12.55 -10.45
C ALA A 387 8.85 -12.27 -10.98
N VAL A 388 8.73 -11.47 -12.04
CA VAL A 388 7.44 -11.22 -12.72
C VAL A 388 7.02 -12.43 -13.56
N GLU A 389 7.94 -13.05 -14.30
CA GLU A 389 7.64 -14.23 -15.12
C GLU A 389 7.17 -15.44 -14.27
N GLN A 390 7.77 -15.62 -13.09
CA GLN A 390 7.38 -16.67 -12.13
C GLN A 390 6.11 -16.33 -11.33
N GLY A 391 5.53 -15.14 -11.51
CA GLY A 391 4.36 -14.67 -10.76
C GLY A 391 4.62 -14.45 -9.27
N ILE A 392 5.89 -14.18 -8.89
CA ILE A 392 6.23 -13.75 -7.52
C ILE A 392 5.76 -12.31 -7.33
N ILE A 393 6.08 -11.45 -8.30
CA ILE A 393 5.50 -10.10 -8.43
C ILE A 393 4.33 -10.20 -9.42
N ASN A 394 3.17 -9.71 -9.02
CA ASN A 394 1.90 -9.96 -9.73
C ASN A 394 1.92 -9.47 -11.20
N ASN A 395 2.48 -8.30 -11.47
CA ASN A 395 2.47 -7.70 -12.81
C ASN A 395 3.69 -6.79 -13.06
N SER A 396 3.90 -6.43 -14.33
CA SER A 396 5.06 -5.61 -14.74
C SER A 396 4.95 -4.14 -14.34
N VAL A 397 3.76 -3.62 -13.99
CA VAL A 397 3.62 -2.26 -13.43
C VAL A 397 4.20 -2.22 -12.03
N LEU A 398 3.83 -3.17 -11.18
CA LEU A 398 4.40 -3.31 -9.84
C LEU A 398 5.90 -3.61 -9.91
N GLY A 399 6.31 -4.50 -10.80
CA GLY A 399 7.72 -4.76 -11.08
C GLY A 399 8.47 -3.50 -11.53
N TYR A 400 7.89 -2.67 -12.40
CA TYR A 400 8.52 -1.43 -12.84
C TYR A 400 8.77 -0.48 -11.68
N PHE A 401 7.75 -0.24 -10.84
CA PHE A 401 7.89 0.64 -9.69
C PHE A 401 8.88 0.09 -8.65
N ILE A 402 8.89 -1.22 -8.37
CA ILE A 402 9.91 -1.84 -7.51
C ILE A 402 11.32 -1.56 -8.04
N GLY A 403 11.54 -1.73 -9.34
CA GLY A 403 12.83 -1.46 -9.97
C GLY A 403 13.23 0.02 -9.90
N ARG A 404 12.29 0.94 -10.15
CA ARG A 404 12.54 2.38 -10.04
C ARG A 404 12.77 2.82 -8.59
N ILE A 405 12.03 2.29 -7.62
CA ILE A 405 12.23 2.51 -6.18
C ILE A 405 13.64 2.07 -5.79
N TYR A 406 14.04 0.85 -6.19
CA TYR A 406 15.39 0.34 -5.95
C TYR A 406 16.45 1.31 -6.48
N LEU A 407 16.38 1.69 -7.76
CA LEU A 407 17.35 2.60 -8.37
C LEU A 407 17.41 3.96 -7.66
N TYR A 408 16.26 4.50 -7.25
CA TYR A 408 16.20 5.74 -6.48
C TYR A 408 16.90 5.62 -5.13
N LEU A 409 16.57 4.58 -4.36
CA LEU A 409 17.13 4.37 -3.02
C LEU A 409 18.66 4.19 -3.07
N ILE A 410 19.17 3.42 -4.04
CA ILE A 410 20.61 3.30 -4.26
C ILE A 410 21.23 4.65 -4.64
N LYS A 411 20.58 5.42 -5.52
CA LYS A 411 21.07 6.74 -5.97
C LYS A 411 21.18 7.76 -4.84
N VAL A 412 20.29 7.72 -3.86
CA VAL A 412 20.33 8.64 -2.70
C VAL A 412 21.26 8.17 -1.57
N GLY A 413 21.85 6.97 -1.67
CA GLY A 413 22.89 6.50 -0.75
C GLY A 413 22.48 5.35 0.18
N VAL A 414 21.36 4.66 -0.07
CA VAL A 414 21.01 3.43 0.66
C VAL A 414 21.93 2.28 0.20
N GLY A 415 22.53 1.56 1.14
CA GLY A 415 23.37 0.39 0.84
C GLY A 415 22.58 -0.75 0.17
N LYS A 416 23.11 -1.32 -0.91
CA LYS A 416 22.49 -2.40 -1.70
C LYS A 416 22.28 -3.68 -0.88
N ASP A 417 23.24 -4.00 -0.02
CA ASP A 417 23.25 -5.14 0.91
C ASP A 417 22.27 -4.97 2.09
N LYS A 418 21.83 -3.74 2.35
CA LYS A 418 20.92 -3.36 3.44
C LYS A 418 19.52 -2.99 2.96
N LEU A 419 19.17 -3.34 1.71
CA LEU A 419 17.88 -3.06 1.10
C LEU A 419 17.23 -4.36 0.62
N ARG A 420 15.98 -4.60 1.03
CA ARG A 420 15.13 -5.69 0.53
C ARG A 420 13.74 -5.19 0.21
N PHE A 421 12.99 -5.94 -0.59
CA PHE A 421 11.56 -5.72 -0.79
C PHE A 421 10.79 -6.87 -0.18
N ARG A 422 9.95 -6.59 0.82
CA ARG A 422 9.13 -7.58 1.51
C ARG A 422 7.69 -7.50 1.03
N GLN A 423 7.14 -8.62 0.59
CA GLN A 423 5.74 -8.71 0.21
C GLN A 423 4.85 -8.77 1.46
N HIS A 424 3.69 -8.11 1.44
CA HIS A 424 2.69 -8.31 2.49
C HIS A 424 2.13 -9.73 2.46
N MET A 425 1.81 -10.26 3.63
CA MET A 425 1.07 -11.52 3.74
C MET A 425 -0.44 -11.26 3.62
N ASP A 426 -1.23 -12.29 3.28
CA ASP A 426 -2.69 -12.14 3.10
C ASP A 426 -3.42 -11.52 4.31
N ASN A 427 -2.88 -11.68 5.51
CA ASN A 427 -3.44 -11.15 6.77
C ASN A 427 -2.91 -9.76 7.15
N GLU A 428 -1.90 -9.26 6.43
CA GLU A 428 -1.37 -7.90 6.55
C GLU A 428 -1.86 -7.01 5.41
N MET A 429 -2.21 -7.62 4.28
CA MET A 429 -2.76 -6.95 3.12
C MET A 429 -4.06 -6.24 3.51
N ALA A 430 -4.13 -4.94 3.21
CA ALA A 430 -5.38 -4.22 3.34
C ALA A 430 -6.46 -4.94 2.52
N HIS A 431 -7.67 -5.05 3.05
CA HIS A 431 -8.82 -5.72 2.42
C HIS A 431 -9.13 -5.33 0.96
N TYR A 432 -8.55 -4.25 0.44
CA TYR A 432 -8.68 -3.76 -0.93
C TYR A 432 -7.42 -3.91 -1.81
N ALA A 433 -6.29 -4.28 -1.23
CA ALA A 433 -5.03 -4.42 -1.96
C ALA A 433 -4.93 -5.80 -2.62
N CYS A 434 -4.41 -5.86 -3.85
CA CYS A 434 -4.21 -7.09 -4.61
C CYS A 434 -2.80 -7.68 -4.44
N ASP A 435 -1.81 -6.82 -4.23
CA ASP A 435 -0.42 -7.15 -3.94
C ASP A 435 0.21 -5.92 -3.28
N CYS A 436 1.20 -6.10 -2.39
CA CYS A 436 1.89 -4.98 -1.76
C CYS A 436 3.32 -5.39 -1.41
N TRP A 437 4.28 -4.53 -1.78
CA TRP A 437 5.70 -4.74 -1.53
C TRP A 437 6.29 -3.52 -0.83
N ASP A 438 6.86 -3.75 0.34
CA ASP A 438 7.56 -2.72 1.11
C ASP A 438 9.05 -2.76 0.82
N ALA A 439 9.64 -1.64 0.44
CA ALA A 439 11.08 -1.47 0.49
C ALA A 439 11.51 -1.28 1.95
N GLU A 440 12.25 -2.24 2.47
CA GLU A 440 12.77 -2.25 3.83
C GLU A 440 14.28 -2.04 3.85
N THR A 441 14.75 -1.22 4.78
CA THR A 441 16.18 -1.05 5.04
C THR A 441 16.58 -1.62 6.38
N LYS A 442 17.74 -2.28 6.40
CA LYS A 442 18.35 -2.84 7.62
C LYS A 442 19.08 -1.74 8.39
N THR A 443 18.53 -1.35 9.53
CA THR A 443 19.06 -0.31 10.42
C THR A 443 19.44 -0.88 11.79
N SER A 444 19.97 -0.05 12.69
CA SER A 444 20.19 -0.38 14.10
C SER A 444 18.90 -0.74 14.85
N TYR A 445 17.73 -0.42 14.29
CA TYR A 445 16.41 -0.80 14.80
C TYR A 445 15.86 -2.08 14.14
N GLY A 446 16.65 -2.75 13.30
CA GLY A 446 16.22 -3.87 12.47
C GLY A 446 15.74 -3.42 11.09
N TRP A 447 14.98 -4.30 10.42
CA TRP A 447 14.36 -3.98 9.14
C TRP A 447 13.19 -3.02 9.35
N ILE A 448 13.26 -1.85 8.71
CA ILE A 448 12.21 -0.85 8.75
C ILE A 448 11.72 -0.56 7.33
N GLU A 449 10.41 -0.46 7.17
CA GLU A 449 9.77 -0.03 5.93
C GLU A 449 10.03 1.47 5.69
N ILE A 450 10.53 1.81 4.50
CA ILE A 450 10.83 3.19 4.09
C ILE A 450 10.06 3.64 2.84
N VAL A 451 9.59 2.67 2.04
CA VAL A 451 8.68 2.90 0.90
C VAL A 451 7.67 1.76 0.85
N GLY A 452 6.37 2.06 0.88
CA GLY A 452 5.32 1.09 0.57
C GLY A 452 5.01 1.13 -0.93
N CYS A 453 4.77 -0.02 -1.57
CA CYS A 453 4.32 -0.10 -2.97
C CYS A 453 3.11 -1.02 -3.07
N ALA A 454 1.92 -0.44 -3.02
CA ALA A 454 0.65 -1.16 -2.94
C ALA A 454 -0.12 -1.15 -4.26
N ASP A 455 -0.77 -2.26 -4.62
CA ASP A 455 -1.80 -2.32 -5.66
C ASP A 455 -3.17 -2.22 -4.99
N ARG A 456 -3.70 -1.00 -4.83
CA ARG A 456 -4.93 -0.72 -4.06
C ARG A 456 -6.22 -0.95 -4.85
N SER A 457 -6.10 -1.54 -6.04
CA SER A 457 -7.20 -1.72 -6.99
C SER A 457 -7.98 -0.41 -7.21
N CYS A 458 -9.31 -0.42 -7.08
CA CYS A 458 -10.17 0.74 -7.35
C CYS A 458 -10.93 1.26 -6.11
N TYR A 459 -10.51 0.83 -4.91
CA TYR A 459 -11.27 1.06 -3.67
C TYR A 459 -11.56 2.53 -3.38
N ASP A 460 -10.54 3.39 -3.40
CA ASP A 460 -10.67 4.80 -3.05
C ASP A 460 -11.61 5.55 -4.01
N LEU A 461 -11.45 5.34 -5.33
CA LEU A 461 -12.31 5.95 -6.35
C LEU A 461 -13.77 5.50 -6.18
N LEU A 462 -14.01 4.22 -5.91
CA LEU A 462 -15.37 3.70 -5.70
C LEU A 462 -16.00 4.22 -4.41
N CYS A 463 -15.25 4.33 -3.31
CA CYS A 463 -15.74 4.87 -2.05
C CYS A 463 -16.18 6.32 -2.21
N HIS A 464 -15.33 7.17 -2.78
CA HIS A 464 -15.66 8.57 -3.03
C HIS A 464 -16.78 8.75 -4.05
N ALA A 465 -16.79 7.96 -5.12
CA ALA A 465 -17.86 8.01 -6.12
C ALA A 465 -19.23 7.67 -5.51
N ARG A 466 -19.30 6.64 -4.67
CA ARG A 466 -20.55 6.27 -3.97
C ARG A 466 -20.99 7.33 -2.97
N ALA A 467 -20.08 7.86 -2.17
CA ALA A 467 -20.40 8.85 -1.14
C ALA A 467 -20.86 10.19 -1.73
N THR A 468 -20.17 10.66 -2.78
CA THR A 468 -20.43 11.97 -3.40
C THR A 468 -21.46 11.92 -4.52
N LYS A 469 -21.80 10.72 -5.02
CA LYS A 469 -22.62 10.49 -6.21
C LYS A 469 -22.01 11.10 -7.48
N VAL A 470 -20.69 11.28 -7.51
CA VAL A 470 -19.94 11.76 -8.67
C VAL A 470 -19.16 10.59 -9.27
N PRO A 471 -19.38 10.21 -10.55
CA PRO A 471 -18.65 9.11 -11.16
C PRO A 471 -17.17 9.49 -11.34
N LEU A 472 -16.28 8.60 -10.86
CA LEU A 472 -14.82 8.69 -10.96
C LEU A 472 -14.32 7.51 -11.82
N VAL A 473 -14.62 7.57 -13.11
CA VAL A 473 -14.29 6.53 -14.10
C VAL A 473 -13.57 7.15 -15.29
N ALA A 474 -12.80 6.34 -15.99
CA ALA A 474 -12.26 6.66 -17.32
C ALA A 474 -13.14 6.06 -18.41
N GLU A 475 -13.05 6.59 -19.62
CA GLU A 475 -13.77 6.06 -20.79
C GLU A 475 -12.75 5.56 -21.81
N LYS A 476 -12.97 4.34 -22.32
CA LYS A 476 -12.15 3.73 -23.36
C LYS A 476 -12.99 3.48 -24.61
N PRO A 477 -12.58 3.93 -25.80
CA PRO A 477 -13.29 3.61 -27.03
C PRO A 477 -13.17 2.11 -27.33
N LEU A 478 -14.30 1.49 -27.65
CA LEU A 478 -14.31 0.09 -28.06
C LEU A 478 -13.76 -0.03 -29.49
N LYS A 479 -12.88 -1.02 -29.73
CA LYS A 479 -12.26 -1.25 -31.06
C LYS A 479 -13.30 -1.49 -32.16
N GLU A 480 -14.39 -2.15 -31.81
CA GLU A 480 -15.59 -2.28 -32.62
C GLU A 480 -16.79 -1.86 -31.75
N PRO A 481 -17.71 -1.00 -32.24
CA PRO A 481 -18.93 -0.69 -31.51
C PRO A 481 -19.67 -2.00 -31.24
N ILE A 482 -19.82 -2.36 -29.97
CA ILE A 482 -20.51 -3.59 -29.61
C ILE A 482 -22.00 -3.36 -29.88
N SER A 483 -22.42 -3.80 -31.06
CA SER A 483 -23.79 -4.05 -31.44
C SER A 483 -23.94 -5.57 -31.50
N PHE A 484 -24.37 -6.19 -30.40
CA PHE A 484 -24.44 -7.65 -30.30
C PHE A 484 -25.35 -8.22 -31.39
N ASN A 485 -24.74 -8.81 -32.41
CA ASN A 485 -25.37 -9.71 -33.36
C ASN A 485 -24.64 -11.06 -33.26
N PHE A 486 -25.39 -12.09 -32.88
CA PHE A 486 -25.06 -13.52 -32.78
C PHE A 486 -24.52 -14.07 -31.44
N LEU A 487 -25.45 -14.77 -30.78
CA LEU A 487 -25.27 -16.07 -30.11
C LEU A 487 -24.41 -16.13 -28.83
N HIS A 488 -24.67 -15.23 -27.89
CA HIS A 488 -24.76 -15.59 -26.48
C HIS A 488 -25.84 -14.73 -25.82
N ILE A 489 -26.76 -15.39 -25.14
CA ILE A 489 -27.95 -14.81 -24.52
C ILE A 489 -27.53 -13.84 -23.42
N LEU A 490 -27.67 -12.53 -23.68
CA LEU A 490 -28.02 -11.46 -22.73
C LEU A 490 -28.21 -10.18 -23.55
N ILE A 491 -29.40 -10.05 -24.14
CA ILE A 491 -29.86 -8.79 -24.73
C ILE A 491 -30.01 -7.82 -23.55
N THR A 492 -29.13 -6.84 -23.35
CA THR A 492 -29.43 -5.68 -22.48
C THR A 492 -30.43 -4.80 -23.23
N THR A 493 -31.66 -5.28 -23.37
CA THR A 493 -32.80 -4.39 -23.58
C THR A 493 -32.90 -3.64 -22.28
N ILE A 494 -32.43 -2.40 -22.21
CA ILE A 494 -32.63 -1.61 -20.99
C ILE A 494 -34.15 -1.40 -20.89
N ILE A 495 -34.79 -2.17 -20.00
CA ILE A 495 -36.20 -2.05 -19.69
C ILE A 495 -36.28 -1.08 -18.51
N LYS A 496 -36.86 0.09 -18.74
CA LYS A 496 -37.05 1.10 -17.69
C LYS A 496 -38.49 1.53 -17.62
N PHE A 497 -38.98 1.76 -16.41
CA PHE A 497 -40.18 2.53 -16.22
C PHE A 497 -39.97 3.97 -16.69
N GLU A 498 -40.90 4.46 -17.48
CA GLU A 498 -41.06 5.86 -17.85
C GLU A 498 -42.26 6.43 -17.07
N PRO A 499 -42.02 6.96 -15.86
CA PRO A 499 -43.09 7.53 -15.05
C PRO A 499 -43.58 8.86 -15.63
N ASN A 500 -44.90 8.98 -15.79
CA ASN A 500 -45.57 10.23 -16.08
C ASN A 500 -45.62 11.09 -14.81
N LYS A 501 -44.62 11.97 -14.67
CA LYS A 501 -44.45 12.86 -13.51
C LYS A 501 -45.70 13.70 -13.22
N GLY A 502 -46.45 14.09 -14.25
CA GLY A 502 -47.67 14.88 -14.10
C GLY A 502 -48.82 14.09 -13.49
N ALA A 503 -49.01 12.83 -13.91
CA ALA A 503 -50.07 11.97 -13.39
C ALA A 503 -49.77 11.49 -11.95
N ILE A 504 -48.54 10.98 -11.72
CA ILE A 504 -48.10 10.54 -10.39
C ILE A 504 -48.07 11.71 -9.40
N GLY A 505 -47.60 12.88 -9.83
CA GLY A 505 -47.56 14.08 -9.00
C GLY A 505 -48.95 14.58 -8.59
N LYS A 506 -49.95 14.47 -9.47
CA LYS A 506 -51.35 14.81 -9.15
C LYS A 506 -51.98 13.79 -8.20
N ALA A 507 -51.69 12.51 -8.35
CA ALA A 507 -52.25 11.44 -7.53
C ALA A 507 -51.66 11.41 -6.11
N TYR A 508 -50.34 11.56 -5.98
CA TYR A 508 -49.62 11.31 -4.72
C TYR A 508 -48.97 12.55 -4.08
N LYS A 509 -49.03 13.72 -4.73
CA LYS A 509 -48.52 15.00 -4.21
C LYS A 509 -47.09 14.87 -3.66
N LYS A 510 -46.89 15.11 -2.36
CA LYS A 510 -45.58 15.07 -1.69
C LYS A 510 -44.96 13.67 -1.67
N ASP A 511 -45.79 12.63 -1.76
CA ASP A 511 -45.35 11.23 -1.69
C ASP A 511 -44.96 10.67 -3.07
N ALA A 512 -45.22 11.41 -4.16
CA ALA A 512 -44.84 11.02 -5.52
C ALA A 512 -43.33 10.81 -5.69
N LYS A 513 -42.51 11.51 -4.88
CA LYS A 513 -41.05 11.39 -4.90
C LYS A 513 -40.60 9.95 -4.58
N PHE A 514 -41.21 9.32 -3.57
CA PHE A 514 -40.84 7.97 -3.15
C PHE A 514 -41.18 6.93 -4.22
N ALA A 515 -42.35 7.06 -4.86
CA ALA A 515 -42.73 6.20 -5.98
C ALA A 515 -41.76 6.36 -7.18
N MET A 516 -41.34 7.59 -7.49
CA MET A 516 -40.40 7.83 -8.60
C MET A 516 -38.99 7.31 -8.31
N GLU A 517 -38.50 7.46 -7.07
CA GLU A 517 -37.19 6.93 -6.65
C GLU A 517 -37.19 5.40 -6.67
N TYR A 518 -38.29 4.78 -6.23
CA TYR A 518 -38.47 3.33 -6.28
C TYR A 518 -38.50 2.80 -7.72
N LEU A 519 -39.29 3.41 -8.61
CA LEU A 519 -39.38 3.01 -10.03
C LEU A 519 -38.05 3.14 -10.78
N ALA A 520 -37.14 4.02 -10.32
CA ALA A 520 -35.83 4.22 -10.94
C ALA A 520 -34.80 3.14 -10.59
N ILE A 521 -35.03 2.37 -9.51
CA ILE A 521 -34.11 1.34 -9.00
C ILE A 521 -34.63 -0.10 -9.21
N CYS A 522 -35.82 -0.28 -9.78
CA CYS A 522 -36.37 -1.60 -10.10
C CYS A 522 -35.52 -2.33 -11.15
N ASP A 523 -35.35 -3.64 -10.95
CA ASP A 523 -34.65 -4.51 -11.88
C ASP A 523 -35.52 -4.91 -13.09
N GLU A 524 -34.88 -5.40 -14.15
CA GLU A 524 -35.53 -5.72 -15.42
C GLU A 524 -36.56 -6.86 -15.32
N CYS A 525 -36.36 -7.82 -14.41
CA CYS A 525 -37.28 -8.94 -14.21
C CYS A 525 -38.60 -8.41 -13.60
N TYR A 526 -38.46 -7.61 -12.54
CA TYR A 526 -39.58 -6.97 -11.89
C TYR A 526 -40.37 -6.06 -12.85
N ILE A 527 -39.68 -5.22 -13.63
CA ILE A 527 -40.33 -4.31 -14.58
C ILE A 527 -41.16 -5.11 -15.61
N THR A 528 -40.64 -6.24 -16.09
CA THR A 528 -41.34 -7.10 -17.06
C THR A 528 -42.60 -7.74 -16.47
N ASP A 529 -42.56 -8.16 -15.20
CA ASP A 529 -43.72 -8.76 -14.54
C ASP A 529 -44.80 -7.71 -14.21
N GLN A 530 -44.41 -6.51 -13.79
CA GLN A 530 -45.35 -5.40 -13.61
C GLN A 530 -45.93 -4.89 -14.93
N GLU A 531 -45.17 -4.97 -16.04
CA GLU A 531 -45.69 -4.67 -17.38
C GLU A 531 -46.82 -5.64 -17.78
N LYS A 532 -46.70 -6.93 -17.44
CA LYS A 532 -47.78 -7.90 -17.66
C LYS A 532 -49.02 -7.52 -16.85
N LEU A 533 -48.86 -7.19 -15.56
CA LEU A 533 -49.97 -6.77 -14.70
C LEU A 533 -50.63 -5.46 -15.20
N LEU A 534 -49.85 -4.50 -15.70
CA LEU A 534 -50.37 -3.29 -16.34
C LEU A 534 -51.18 -3.58 -17.61
N ASN A 535 -50.82 -4.62 -18.37
CA ASN A 535 -51.50 -5.00 -19.59
C ASN A 535 -52.74 -5.87 -19.35
N GLU A 536 -52.72 -6.72 -18.32
CA GLU A 536 -53.82 -7.61 -17.96
C GLU A 536 -54.86 -6.92 -17.07
N ASN A 537 -54.42 -6.22 -16.03
CA ASN A 537 -55.28 -5.64 -14.99
C ASN A 537 -55.37 -4.10 -15.07
N GLY A 538 -54.55 -3.44 -15.89
CA GLY A 538 -54.53 -1.98 -16.04
C GLY A 538 -53.77 -1.23 -14.94
N GLU A 539 -53.32 -1.94 -13.90
CA GLU A 539 -52.70 -1.38 -12.71
C GLU A 539 -51.81 -2.40 -11.97
N PHE A 540 -50.88 -1.90 -11.17
CA PHE A 540 -50.09 -2.68 -10.21
C PHE A 540 -49.81 -1.85 -8.95
N THR A 541 -49.36 -2.51 -7.89
CA THR A 541 -49.14 -1.87 -6.60
C THR A 541 -47.69 -2.07 -6.15
N ILE A 542 -47.07 -1.00 -5.63
CA ILE A 542 -45.72 -1.03 -5.05
C ILE A 542 -45.75 -0.54 -3.60
N GLU A 543 -44.84 -1.06 -2.78
CA GLU A 543 -44.65 -0.60 -1.40
C GLU A 543 -43.23 -0.07 -1.21
N THR A 544 -43.14 1.16 -0.70
CA THR A 544 -41.85 1.81 -0.42
C THR A 544 -42.01 2.83 0.71
N GLU A 545 -41.01 2.95 1.59
CA GLU A 545 -41.03 3.87 2.75
C GLU A 545 -42.30 3.71 3.63
N GLY A 546 -42.78 2.47 3.78
CA GLY A 546 -43.97 2.14 4.58
C GLY A 546 -45.32 2.59 3.97
N LYS A 547 -45.34 2.96 2.68
CA LYS A 547 -46.55 3.40 1.96
C LYS A 547 -46.80 2.56 0.72
N THR A 548 -48.08 2.36 0.42
CA THR A 548 -48.56 1.59 -0.73
C THR A 548 -49.02 2.53 -1.86
N PHE A 549 -48.44 2.37 -3.06
CA PHE A 549 -48.73 3.18 -4.24
C PHE A 549 -49.34 2.31 -5.34
N LYS A 550 -50.44 2.78 -5.93
CA LYS A 550 -51.20 2.08 -6.96
C LYS A 550 -50.99 2.75 -8.32
N LEU A 551 -50.19 2.12 -9.17
CA LEU A 551 -49.73 2.69 -10.43
C LEU A 551 -50.53 2.13 -11.61
N THR A 552 -51.12 3.03 -12.38
CA THR A 552 -51.97 2.73 -13.55
C THR A 552 -51.22 3.01 -14.86
N LYS A 553 -51.78 2.55 -15.98
CA LYS A 553 -51.18 2.69 -17.32
C LYS A 553 -50.95 4.14 -17.78
N ASP A 554 -51.71 5.11 -17.27
CA ASP A 554 -51.51 6.54 -17.52
C ASP A 554 -50.38 7.16 -16.68
N MET A 555 -50.01 6.49 -15.58
CA MET A 555 -48.96 6.92 -14.66
C MET A 555 -47.58 6.36 -15.00
N VAL A 556 -47.50 5.15 -15.55
CA VAL A 556 -46.21 4.49 -15.83
C VAL A 556 -46.27 3.74 -17.16
N ASN A 557 -45.35 4.07 -18.06
CA ASN A 557 -45.09 3.28 -19.26
C ASN A 557 -43.79 2.50 -19.12
N VAL A 558 -43.61 1.45 -19.92
CA VAL A 558 -42.34 0.71 -20.00
C VAL A 558 -41.68 1.05 -21.34
N LYS A 559 -40.43 1.50 -21.29
CA LYS A 559 -39.62 1.76 -22.49
C LYS A 559 -38.52 0.72 -22.61
N ARG A 560 -38.42 0.17 -23.82
CA ARG A 560 -37.36 -0.73 -24.26
C ARG A 560 -36.55 -0.01 -25.32
N PHE A 561 -35.25 0.14 -25.12
CA PHE A 561 -34.38 0.73 -26.13
C PHE A 561 -33.07 -0.04 -26.23
N GLN A 562 -32.56 -0.15 -27.46
CA GLN A 562 -31.25 -0.68 -27.75
C GLN A 562 -30.23 0.45 -27.59
N LYS A 563 -29.29 0.30 -26.66
CA LYS A 563 -28.18 1.25 -26.48
C LYS A 563 -26.93 0.65 -27.12
N THR A 564 -26.49 1.21 -28.24
CA THR A 564 -25.16 0.90 -28.78
C THR A 564 -24.13 1.59 -27.90
N LEU A 565 -23.22 0.82 -27.30
CA LEU A 565 -22.12 1.36 -26.51
C LEU A 565 -20.91 1.54 -27.42
N HIS A 566 -20.48 2.80 -27.59
CA HIS A 566 -19.27 3.15 -28.32
C HIS A 566 -18.03 3.22 -27.41
N VAL A 567 -18.27 3.33 -26.11
CA VAL A 567 -17.24 3.47 -25.08
C VAL A 567 -17.56 2.54 -23.92
N GLU A 568 -16.51 2.01 -23.30
CA GLU A 568 -16.54 1.26 -22.05
C GLU A 568 -16.09 2.18 -20.91
N GLU A 569 -16.87 2.19 -19.82
CA GLU A 569 -16.45 2.85 -18.58
C GLU A 569 -15.50 1.92 -17.81
N VAL A 570 -14.30 2.41 -17.51
CA VAL A 570 -13.27 1.68 -16.80
C VAL A 570 -13.04 2.36 -15.46
N VAL A 571 -13.17 1.60 -14.37
CA VAL A 571 -12.71 2.04 -13.05
C VAL A 571 -11.22 1.70 -12.96
N PRO A 572 -10.31 2.69 -12.92
CA PRO A 572 -8.88 2.41 -12.92
C PRO A 572 -8.46 1.66 -11.66
N ASN A 573 -7.53 0.71 -11.82
CA ASN A 573 -6.74 0.22 -10.71
C ASN A 573 -5.60 1.20 -10.40
N VAL A 574 -5.15 1.23 -9.16
CA VAL A 574 -4.14 2.17 -8.68
C VAL A 574 -2.95 1.43 -8.07
N ILE A 575 -1.76 1.73 -8.57
CA ILE A 575 -0.49 1.35 -7.92
C ILE A 575 0.04 2.57 -7.19
N GLU A 576 0.29 2.41 -5.89
CA GLU A 576 0.72 3.47 -4.99
C GLU A 576 2.12 3.20 -4.41
N PRO A 577 3.17 3.82 -5.00
CA PRO A 577 4.44 4.04 -4.33
C PRO A 577 4.37 5.19 -3.31
N SER A 578 4.47 4.88 -2.01
CA SER A 578 4.44 5.84 -0.89
C SER A 578 5.79 5.91 -0.17
N PHE A 579 6.45 7.07 -0.22
CA PHE A 579 7.83 7.26 0.26
C PHE A 579 7.89 8.06 1.57
N GLY A 580 8.42 7.44 2.63
CA GLY A 580 8.66 8.11 3.91
C GLY A 580 10.00 8.84 3.94
N ILE A 581 10.05 10.11 3.52
CA ILE A 581 11.29 10.87 3.32
C ILE A 581 12.15 10.95 4.59
N GLY A 582 11.53 11.11 5.76
CA GLY A 582 12.24 11.11 7.05
C GLY A 582 12.95 9.79 7.34
N ARG A 583 12.29 8.66 7.04
CA ARG A 583 12.86 7.32 7.23
C ARG A 583 13.98 7.06 6.22
N ILE A 584 13.78 7.41 4.94
CA ILE A 584 14.80 7.30 3.89
C ILE A 584 16.07 8.07 4.31
N MET A 585 15.91 9.31 4.77
CA MET A 585 17.02 10.13 5.24
C MET A 585 17.74 9.51 6.45
N TYR A 586 16.99 8.95 7.40
CA TYR A 586 17.58 8.25 8.54
C TYR A 586 18.40 7.03 8.12
N SER A 587 17.88 6.22 7.18
CA SER A 587 18.62 5.09 6.62
C SER A 587 19.90 5.53 5.90
N ILE A 588 19.88 6.66 5.20
CA ILE A 588 21.09 7.24 4.59
C ILE A 588 22.11 7.62 5.68
N PHE A 589 21.69 8.25 6.78
CA PHE A 589 22.59 8.55 7.89
C PHE A 589 23.30 7.30 8.41
N GLU A 590 22.55 6.25 8.73
CA GLU A 590 23.16 5.01 9.24
C GLU A 590 24.07 4.32 8.21
N HIS A 591 23.65 4.28 6.94
CA HIS A 591 24.39 3.56 5.91
C HIS A 591 25.68 4.28 5.47
N THR A 592 25.74 5.60 5.60
CA THR A 592 26.88 6.44 5.18
C THR A 592 27.76 6.93 6.35
N PHE A 593 27.32 6.80 7.60
CA PHE A 593 28.13 7.18 8.76
C PHE A 593 29.39 6.30 8.87
N ARG A 594 30.55 6.93 9.02
CA ARG A 594 31.85 6.26 9.17
C ARG A 594 32.71 6.97 10.20
N ILE A 595 33.55 6.22 10.90
CA ILE A 595 34.58 6.73 11.82
C ILE A 595 35.94 6.48 11.16
N ARG A 596 36.82 7.48 11.14
CA ARG A 596 38.16 7.33 10.54
C ARG A 596 39.03 6.42 11.42
N GLU A 597 39.88 5.63 10.78
CA GLU A 597 40.89 4.84 11.48
C GLU A 597 41.90 5.77 12.18
N GLY A 598 42.18 5.50 13.46
CA GLY A 598 43.22 6.19 14.24
C GLY A 598 42.82 7.52 14.91
N ASP A 599 41.60 8.01 14.71
CA ASP A 599 41.08 9.20 15.40
C ASP A 599 39.72 8.84 16.03
N GLU A 600 39.65 8.78 17.36
CA GLU A 600 38.41 8.40 18.08
C GLU A 600 37.28 9.43 17.90
N ARG A 601 37.55 10.56 17.24
CA ARG A 601 36.57 11.60 16.89
C ARG A 601 35.89 11.28 15.56
N PRO A 602 34.55 11.10 15.54
CA PRO A 602 33.82 10.86 14.30
C PRO A 602 33.99 12.02 13.31
N THR A 603 34.22 11.69 12.04
CA THR A 603 34.23 12.69 10.96
C THR A 603 32.89 12.81 10.26
N GLN A 604 32.69 14.00 9.71
CA GLN A 604 31.50 14.47 9.01
C GLN A 604 30.94 13.43 8.02
N PRO A 605 29.61 13.25 7.94
CA PRO A 605 28.99 12.67 6.75
C PRO A 605 29.35 13.57 5.55
N LEU A 606 29.86 12.97 4.47
CA LEU A 606 30.20 13.65 3.22
C LEU A 606 28.95 14.17 2.50
#